data_AF-A0A3B8WFG9-F1
#
_entry.id   AF-A0A3B8WFG9-F1
#
_cell.length_a   1.000
_cell.length_b   1.000
_cell.length_c   1.000
_cell.angle_alpha   90.00
_cell.angle_beta   90.00
_cell.angle_gamma   90.00
#
_symmetry.space_group_name_H-M   'P 1'
#
loop_
_entity.id
_entity.type
_entity.pdbx_description
1 polymer ?
#
loop_
_entity_poly.entity_id
_entity_poly.type
_entity_poly.pdbx_seq_one_letter_code
_entity_poly.pdbx_strand_id
1 'polypeptide(L)' 'MASKRVLDIVTSLLGLALSLPITIVAAILVKASSRGPVLFRQTRVGQDGRVFKLIKFRTMY' A
#
# COMPACT_ATOMS: atom_id res chain seq x y z
N MET A 1 18.10 11.96 7.81
CA MET A 1 18.61 12.79 6.70
C MET A 1 17.43 13.32 5.89
N ALA A 2 17.30 14.65 5.76
CA ALA A 2 16.18 15.27 5.05
C ALA A 2 16.12 14.86 3.56
N SER A 3 17.28 14.69 2.90
CA SER A 3 17.40 14.23 1.52
C SER A 3 16.75 12.86 1.27
N LYS A 4 16.99 11.88 2.15
CA LYS A 4 16.35 10.56 2.07
C LYS A 4 14.83 10.66 2.10
N ARG A 5 14.29 11.52 2.99
CA ARG A 5 12.83 11.67 3.12
C ARG A 5 12.20 12.26 1.88
N VAL A 6 12.84 13.25 1.26
CA VAL A 6 12.38 13.84 0.00
C VAL A 6 12.39 12.78 -1.11
N LEU A 7 13.48 12.02 -1.24
CA LEU A 7 13.59 10.95 -2.22
C LEU A 7 12.49 9.89 -2.02
N ASP A 8 12.30 9.40 -0.78
CA ASP A 8 11.29 8.41 -0.45
C ASP A 8 9.89 8.88 -0.87
N ILE A 9 9.55 10.17 -0.65
CA ILE A 9 8.25 10.74 -1.04
C ILE A 9 8.11 10.81 -2.56
N VAL A 10 9.11 11.37 -3.26
CA VAL A 10 9.08 11.56 -4.72
C VAL A 10 8.98 10.21 -5.43
N THR A 11 9.83 9.24 -5.08
CA THR A 11 9.82 7.91 -5.68
C THR A 11 8.54 7.15 -5.36
N SER A 12 7.97 7.30 -4.16
CA SER A 12 6.69 6.69 -3.82
C SER A 12 5.53 7.26 -4.63
N LEU A 13 5.48 8.58 -4.83
CA LEU A 13 4.44 9.22 -5.64
C LEU A 13 4.52 8.79 -7.11
N LEU A 14 5.74 8.76 -7.67
CA LEU A 14 5.97 8.25 -9.03
C LEU A 14 5.58 6.77 -9.14
N GLY A 15 5.98 5.94 -8.19
CA GLY A 15 5.61 4.52 -8.14
C GLY A 15 4.10 4.32 -8.09
N LEU A 16 3.39 5.11 -7.29
CA LEU A 16 1.92 5.06 -7.20
C LEU A 16 1.25 5.49 -8.50
N ALA A 17 1.73 6.56 -9.15
CA ALA A 17 1.19 7.02 -10.43
C ALA A 17 1.38 5.97 -11.53
N LEU A 18 2.58 5.40 -11.65
CA LEU A 18 2.92 4.40 -12.66
C LEU A 18 2.20 3.06 -12.44
N SER A 19 2.03 2.65 -11.17
CA SER A 19 1.35 1.40 -10.83
C SER A 19 -0.17 1.52 -10.74
N LEU A 20 -0.74 2.72 -10.94
CA LEU A 20 -2.17 2.96 -10.78
C LEU A 20 -3.05 2.04 -11.64
N PRO A 21 -2.76 1.78 -12.95
CA PRO A 21 -3.58 0.90 -13.77
C PRO A 21 -3.64 -0.54 -13.20
N ILE A 22 -2.49 -1.09 -12.81
CA ILE A 22 -2.40 -2.44 -12.22
C ILE A 22 -3.10 -2.49 -10.86
N THR A 23 -2.96 -1.44 -10.06
CA THR A 23 -3.58 -1.34 -8.73
C THR A 23 -5.11 -1.33 -8.83
N ILE A 24 -5.68 -0.66 -9.85
CA ILE A 24 -7.12 -0.67 -10.11
C ILE A 24 -7.60 -2.06 -10.53
N VAL A 25 -6.88 -2.73 -11.44
CA VAL A 25 -7.22 -4.10 -11.86
C VAL A 25 -7.19 -5.06 -10.67
N ALA A 26 -6.13 -5.01 -9.85
CA ALA A 26 -6.03 -5.79 -8.63
C ALA A 26 -7.19 -5.50 -7.65
N ALA A 27 -7.58 -4.24 -7.49
CA ALA A 27 -8.71 -3.86 -6.64
C ALA A 27 -10.03 -4.49 -7.08
N ILE A 28 -10.29 -4.52 -8.39
CA ILE A 28 -11.48 -5.15 -8.97
C ILE A 28 -11.46 -6.65 -8.73
N LEU A 29 -10.33 -7.33 -9.01
CA LEU A 29 -10.19 -8.78 -8.84
C LEU A 29 -10.38 -9.22 -7.37
N VAL A 30 -9.82 -8.46 -6.43
CA VAL A 30 -10.00 -8.73 -4.98
C VAL A 30 -11.45 -8.55 -4.57
N LYS A 31 -12.14 -7.53 -5.10
CA LYS A 31 -13.55 -7.28 -4.80
C LYS A 31 -14.47 -8.34 -5.39
N ALA A 32 -14.13 -8.88 -6.57
CA ALA A 32 -14.91 -9.89 -7.26
C ALA A 32 -14.79 -11.27 -6.60
N SER A 33 -13.62 -11.58 -6.02
CA SER A 33 -13.33 -12.90 -5.43
C SER A 33 -13.69 -13.04 -3.96
N SER A 34 -13.70 -11.95 -3.18
CA SER A 34 -13.94 -12.03 -1.73
C SER A 34 -14.96 -11.00 -1.25
N ARG A 35 -15.86 -11.42 -0.34
CA ARG A 35 -16.75 -10.49 0.37
C ARG A 35 -15.92 -9.68 1.37
N GLY A 36 -15.81 -8.37 1.13
CA GLY A 36 -15.14 -7.46 2.07
C GLY A 36 -14.56 -6.20 1.44
N PRO A 37 -13.79 -5.43 2.23
CA PRO A 37 -12.98 -4.32 1.72
C PRO A 37 -11.76 -4.84 0.94
N VAL A 38 -11.41 -4.12 -0.13
CA VAL A 38 -10.27 -4.42 -1.01
C VAL A 38 -8.93 -4.34 -0.27
N LEU A 39 -8.81 -3.37 0.64
CA LEU A 39 -7.60 -3.12 1.41
C LEU A 39 -7.76 -3.58 2.87
N PHE A 40 -6.69 -4.13 3.42
CA PHE A 40 -6.56 -4.52 4.81
C PHE A 40 -5.45 -3.70 5.49
N ARG A 41 -5.62 -3.43 6.80
CA ARG A 41 -4.66 -2.69 7.61
C ARG A 41 -4.01 -3.63 8.62
N GLN A 42 -2.69 -3.76 8.57
CA GLN A 42 -1.90 -4.57 9.49
C GLN A 42 -1.02 -3.66 10.36
N THR A 43 -1.07 -3.83 11.68
CA THR A 43 -0.16 -3.13 12.60
C THR A 43 1.26 -3.67 12.47
N ARG A 44 2.26 -2.79 12.36
CA ARG A 44 3.69 -3.13 12.31
C ARG A 44 4.52 -2.15 13.16
N VAL A 45 5.62 -2.66 13.71
CA VAL A 45 6.63 -1.82 14.37
C VAL A 45 7.48 -1.18 13.27
N GLY A 46 7.61 0.15 13.31
CA GLY A 46 8.37 0.95 12.37
C GLY A 46 9.65 1.52 12.97
N GLN A 47 10.14 2.61 12.38
CA GLN A 47 11.36 3.28 12.81
C GLN A 47 11.27 3.74 14.27
N ASP A 48 12.33 3.51 15.05
CA ASP A 48 12.45 3.86 16.47
C ASP A 48 11.34 3.24 17.34
N GLY A 49 10.84 2.06 16.96
CA GLY A 49 9.75 1.39 17.67
C GLY A 49 8.36 2.00 17.47
N ARG A 50 8.24 3.06 16.65
CA ARG A 50 6.95 3.70 16.38
C ARG A 50 6.05 2.77 15.58
N VAL A 51 4.90 2.43 16.16
CA VAL A 51 3.91 1.55 15.53
C VAL A 51 3.17 2.30 14.41
N PHE A 52 2.97 1.64 13.27
CA PHE A 52 2.18 2.17 12.16
C PHE A 52 1.27 1.09 11.54
N LYS A 53 0.26 1.55 10.78
CA LYS A 53 -0.67 0.67 10.05
C LYS A 53 -0.23 0.55 8.60
N LEU A 54 0.24 -0.64 8.22
CA LEU A 54 0.55 -1.00 6.84
C LEU A 54 -0.75 -1.32 6.08
N ILE A 55 -0.96 -0.65 4.95
CA ILE A 55 -2.09 -0.89 4.04
C ILE A 55 -1.63 -1.87 2.96
N LYS A 56 -2.39 -2.94 2.72
CA LYS A 56 -2.14 -3.90 1.65
C LYS A 56 -3.43 -4.42 1.05
N PHE A 57 -3.38 -4.98 -0.16
CA PHE A 57 -4.48 -5.74 -0.72
C PHE A 57 -4.80 -6.94 0.16
N ARG A 58 -6.09 -7.27 0.25
CA ARG A 58 -6.54 -8.53 0.81
C ARG A 58 -6.16 -9.65 -0.17
N THR A 59 -5.64 -10.75 0.34
CA THR A 59 -5.34 -11.95 -0.47
C THR A 59 -6.64 -12.66 -0.83
N MET A 60 -6.72 -13.13 -2.08
CA MET A 60 -7.80 -14.00 -2.55
C MET A 60 -7.52 -15.39 -1.98
N TYR A 61 -8.39 -15.89 -1.10
CA TYR A 61 -8.39 -17.29 -0.67
C TYR A 61 -9.54 -18.00 -1.37
#